data_AF-A0A920S8T8-F1
#
_entry.id   AF-A0A920S8T8-F1
#
_cell.length_a   1.000
_cell.length_b   1.000
_cell.length_c   1.000
_cell.angle_alpha   90.00
_cell.angle_beta   90.00
_cell.angle_gamma   90.00
#
_symmetry.space_group_name_H-M   'P 1'
#
loop_
_entity.id
_entity.type
_entity.pdbx_description
1 polymer ?
#
loop_
_entity_poly.entity_id
_entity_poly.type
_entity_poly.pdbx_seq_one_letter_code
_entity_poly.pdbx_strand_id
1 'polypeptide(L)'
;MPGLHNVRNAVAAVAVATEEGIADDPIQQGLRDFRGVGRRFEKREIQIGKKHLTLVDDYGHHPTGLENVLNTARMYGLRDGCSWCTSRIVIPYA
;
A
#
# COMPACT_ATOMS: atom_id res chain seq x y z
N MET A 1 -6.12 -3.51 2.72
CA MET A 1 -4.88 -2.73 2.50
C MET A 1 -4.65 -1.77 3.66
N PRO A 2 -3.39 -1.46 4.00
CA PRO A 2 -3.00 -0.53 5.06
C PRO A 2 -3.02 0.95 4.61
N GLY A 3 -2.90 1.88 5.56
CA GLY A 3 -2.62 3.29 5.31
C GLY A 3 -3.88 4.15 5.27
N LEU A 4 -3.81 5.32 5.93
CA LEU A 4 -4.95 6.24 6.07
C LEU A 4 -5.52 6.71 4.73
N HIS A 5 -4.67 6.84 3.71
CA HIS A 5 -5.10 7.19 2.37
C HIS A 5 -6.05 6.12 1.78
N ASN A 6 -5.75 4.83 1.99
CA ASN A 6 -6.60 3.75 1.48
C ASN A 6 -7.92 3.63 2.26
N VAL A 7 -7.92 3.97 3.55
CA VAL A 7 -9.16 4.11 4.33
C VAL A 7 -10.03 5.22 3.75
N ARG A 8 -9.45 6.39 3.44
CA ARG A 8 -10.19 7.50 2.81
C ARG A 8 -10.74 7.12 1.43
N ASN A 9 -9.96 6.43 0.61
CA ASN A 9 -10.43 5.96 -0.70
C ASN A 9 -11.58 4.95 -0.57
N ALA A 10 -11.50 4.04 0.40
CA ALA A 10 -12.59 3.09 0.67
C ALA A 10 -13.86 3.81 1.14
N VAL A 11 -13.74 4.79 2.04
CA VAL A 11 -14.89 5.60 2.50
C VAL A 11 -15.54 6.36 1.35
N ALA A 12 -14.74 6.97 0.47
CA ALA A 12 -15.26 7.66 -0.70
C ALA A 12 -16.00 6.70 -1.65
N ALA A 13 -15.44 5.51 -1.90
CA ALA A 13 -16.07 4.49 -2.74
C ALA A 13 -17.41 3.99 -2.14
N VAL A 14 -17.45 3.77 -0.81
CA VAL A 14 -18.68 3.41 -0.11
C VAL A 14 -19.72 4.51 -0.24
N ALA A 15 -19.35 5.77 -0.03
CA ALA A 15 -20.27 6.90 -0.11
C ALA A 15 -20.94 7.00 -1.48
N VAL A 16 -20.16 6.88 -2.56
CA VAL A 16 -20.69 6.89 -3.94
C VAL A 16 -21.57 5.68 -4.21
N ALA A 17 -21.15 4.47 -3.81
CA ALA A 17 -21.95 3.27 -4.02
C ALA A 17 -23.31 3.33 -3.30
N THR A 18 -23.32 3.88 -2.08
CA THR A 18 -24.55 4.12 -1.31
C THR A 18 -25.45 5.16 -1.98
N GLU A 19 -24.89 6.26 -2.51
CA GLU A 19 -25.66 7.28 -3.25
C GLU A 19 -26.34 6.68 -4.50
N GLU A 20 -25.65 5.79 -5.22
CA GLU A 20 -26.17 5.09 -6.40
C GLU A 20 -27.17 3.97 -6.05
N GLY A 21 -27.50 3.79 -4.77
CA GLY A 21 -28.49 2.81 -4.32
C GLY A 21 -28.01 1.36 -4.36
N ILE A 22 -26.70 1.12 -4.39
CA ILE A 22 -26.14 -0.22 -4.26
C ILE A 22 -26.38 -0.73 -2.83
N ALA A 23 -26.91 -1.95 -2.70
CA ALA A 23 -27.12 -2.57 -1.39
C ALA A 23 -25.80 -2.78 -0.62
N ASP A 24 -25.90 -2.85 0.71
CA ASP A 24 -24.72 -2.99 1.58
C ASP A 24 -23.92 -4.28 1.29
N ASP A 25 -24.59 -5.40 1.03
CA ASP A 25 -23.96 -6.70 0.82
C ASP A 25 -22.90 -6.68 -0.31
N PRO A 26 -23.20 -6.21 -1.55
CA PRO A 26 -22.20 -6.10 -2.60
C PRO A 26 -21.10 -5.07 -2.30
N ILE A 27 -21.39 -3.98 -1.60
CA ILE A 27 -20.37 -3.00 -1.19
C ILE A 27 -19.36 -3.65 -0.25
N GLN A 28 -19.85 -4.32 0.79
CA GLN A 28 -19.01 -5.04 1.75
C GLN A 28 -18.22 -6.16 1.08
N GLN A 29 -18.84 -6.88 0.14
CA GLN A 29 -18.16 -7.94 -0.59
C GLN A 29 -17.03 -7.38 -1.46
N GLY A 30 -17.27 -6.30 -2.19
CA GLY A 30 -16.25 -5.62 -2.97
C GLY A 30 -15.06 -5.15 -2.12
N LEU A 31 -15.32 -4.60 -0.93
CA LEU A 31 -14.26 -4.21 0.01
C LEU A 31 -13.46 -5.40 0.55
N ARG A 32 -14.13 -6.53 0.84
CA ARG A 32 -13.47 -7.77 1.31
C ARG A 32 -12.59 -8.38 0.22
N ASP A 33 -13.07 -8.38 -1.01
CA ASP A 33 -12.39 -9.02 -2.14
C ASP A 33 -11.30 -8.13 -2.76
N PHE A 34 -11.26 -6.84 -2.41
CA PHE A 34 -10.28 -5.91 -2.94
C PHE A 34 -8.85 -6.25 -2.50
N ARG A 35 -8.07 -6.80 -3.44
CA ARG A 35 -6.67 -7.21 -3.23
C ARG A 35 -5.66 -6.07 -3.41
N GLY A 36 -6.15 -4.88 -3.71
CA GLY A 36 -5.34 -3.72 -4.02
C GLY A 36 -5.14 -3.48 -5.50
N VAL A 37 -4.37 -2.45 -5.80
CA VAL A 37 -3.99 -2.05 -7.16
C VAL A 37 -2.50 -2.31 -7.29
N GLY A 38 -2.08 -2.81 -8.45
CA GLY A 38 -0.66 -2.99 -8.74
C GLY A 38 0.12 -1.71 -8.45
N ARG A 39 1.30 -1.85 -7.84
CA ARG A 39 2.18 -0.72 -7.52
C ARG A 39 1.55 0.33 -6.58
N ARG A 40 0.64 -0.08 -5.69
CA ARG A 40 0.16 0.72 -4.56
C ARG A 40 0.50 0.01 -3.26
N PHE A 41 1.67 0.34 -2.72
CA PHE A 41 2.29 -0.30 -1.57
C PHE A 41 2.35 -1.82 -1.73
N GLU A 42 2.75 -2.28 -2.91
CA GLU A 42 2.76 -3.69 -3.26
C GLU A 42 4.00 -4.36 -2.67
N LYS A 43 3.80 -5.36 -1.80
CA LYS A 43 4.89 -6.09 -1.15
C LYS A 43 5.19 -7.38 -1.89
N ARG A 44 6.47 -7.61 -2.17
CA ARG A 44 6.98 -8.85 -2.78
C ARG A 44 8.20 -9.31 -2.00
N GLU A 45 8.28 -10.59 -1.67
CA GLU A 45 9.52 -11.16 -1.14
C GLU A 45 10.42 -11.56 -2.30
N ILE A 46 11.68 -11.12 -2.25
CA ILE A 46 12.71 -11.38 -3.25
C ILE A 46 13.96 -11.95 -2.58
N GLN A 47 14.73 -12.74 -3.34
CA GLN A 47 15.99 -13.28 -2.88
C GLN A 47 17.14 -12.70 -3.71
N ILE A 48 18.13 -12.12 -3.04
CA ILE A 48 19.37 -11.65 -3.68
C ILE A 48 20.54 -12.38 -3.03
N GLY A 49 21.13 -13.33 -3.77
CA GLY A 49 22.14 -14.24 -3.23
C GLY A 49 21.59 -15.06 -2.05
N LYS A 50 22.21 -14.93 -0.87
CA LYS A 50 21.77 -15.58 0.37
C LYS A 50 20.81 -14.72 1.23
N LYS A 51 20.43 -13.53 0.76
CA LYS A 51 19.59 -12.58 1.52
C LYS A 51 18.14 -12.65 1.04
N HIS A 52 17.20 -12.75 1.97
CA HIS A 52 15.77 -12.56 1.74
C HIS A 52 15.39 -11.12 2.00
N LEU A 53 14.67 -10.49 1.07
CA LEU A 53 14.26 -9.09 1.17
C LEU A 53 12.77 -8.91 0.82
N THR A 54 12.07 -8.06 1.55
CA THR A 54 10.79 -7.46 1.19
C THR A 54 11.04 -6.26 0.27
N LEU A 55 10.63 -6.37 -0.99
CA LEU A 55 10.49 -5.28 -1.94
C LEU A 55 9.12 -4.63 -1.78
N VAL A 56 9.08 -3.30 -1.71
CA VAL A 56 7.85 -2.50 -1.79
C VAL A 56 7.87 -1.69 -3.08
N ASP A 57 6.90 -1.93 -3.96
CA ASP A 57 6.67 -1.18 -5.21
C ASP A 57 5.48 -0.22 -5.01
N ASP A 58 5.73 1.08 -5.22
CA ASP A 58 4.71 2.12 -5.20
C ASP A 58 4.92 3.15 -6.31
N TYR A 59 3.83 3.59 -6.94
CA TYR A 59 3.82 4.61 -8.00
C TYR A 59 3.96 6.06 -7.49
N GLY A 60 4.07 6.29 -6.19
CA GLY A 60 4.20 7.62 -5.59
C GLY A 60 5.45 8.37 -6.08
N HIS A 61 5.25 9.30 -7.02
CA HIS A 61 6.29 10.18 -7.60
C HIS A 61 6.18 11.64 -7.10
N HIS A 62 5.03 12.02 -6.53
CA HIS A 62 4.84 13.33 -5.92
C HIS A 62 5.35 13.34 -4.47
N PRO A 63 5.83 14.48 -3.92
CA PRO A 63 6.35 14.57 -2.55
C PRO A 63 5.38 14.00 -1.48
N THR A 64 4.10 14.38 -1.56
CA THR A 64 3.06 13.84 -0.66
C THR A 64 2.84 12.34 -0.84
N GLY A 65 3.00 11.83 -2.07
CA GLY A 65 2.91 10.41 -2.38
C GLY A 65 4.02 9.63 -1.70
N LEU A 66 5.26 10.12 -1.78
CA LEU A 66 6.41 9.53 -1.10
C LEU A 66 6.22 9.48 0.42
N GLU A 67 5.79 10.58 1.03
CA GLU A 67 5.53 10.63 2.48
C GLU A 67 4.51 9.57 2.93
N ASN A 68 3.45 9.36 2.15
CA ASN A 68 2.44 8.34 2.44
C ASN A 68 3.02 6.91 2.39
N VAL A 69 3.89 6.63 1.41
CA VAL A 69 4.59 5.34 1.29
C VAL A 69 5.50 5.14 2.51
N LEU A 70 6.31 6.13 2.86
CA LEU A 70 7.22 6.06 4.00
C LEU A 70 6.48 5.89 5.33
N ASN A 71 5.37 6.60 5.53
CA ASN A 71 4.54 6.46 6.73
C ASN A 71 3.92 5.05 6.82
N THR A 72 3.42 4.54 5.69
CA THR A 72 2.88 3.18 5.62
C THR A 72 3.98 2.15 5.89
N ALA A 73 5.19 2.33 5.34
CA ALA A 73 6.35 1.49 5.60
C ALA A 73 6.71 1.44 7.09
N ARG A 74 6.74 2.60 7.77
CA ARG A 74 6.96 2.68 9.23
C ARG A 74 5.89 1.92 10.02
N MET A 75 4.62 1.99 9.63
CA MET A 75 3.53 1.21 10.27
C MET A 75 3.76 -0.31 10.17
N TYR A 76 4.38 -0.79 9.10
CA TYR A 76 4.80 -2.19 8.95
C TYR A 76 6.13 -2.53 9.63
N GLY A 77 6.74 -1.59 10.35
CA GLY A 77 8.07 -1.76 10.93
C GLY A 77 9.19 -1.81 9.88
N LEU A 78 8.93 -1.37 8.64
CA LEU A 78 9.94 -1.14 7.62
C LEU A 78 10.57 0.23 7.92
N ARG A 79 11.73 0.25 8.60
CA ARG A 79 12.41 1.50 9.02
C ARG A 79 13.43 1.92 7.97
N ASP A 80 13.43 3.22 7.62
CA ASP A 80 14.55 3.86 6.93
C ASP A 80 15.59 4.31 7.96
N GLY A 81 16.77 3.68 7.92
CA GLY A 81 17.83 3.90 8.90
C GLY A 81 19.07 3.06 8.59
N CYS A 82 19.88 3.58 7.67
CA CYS A 82 21.28 3.34 7.31
C CYS A 82 22.04 2.03 7.70
N SER A 83 22.90 1.64 6.73
CA SER A 83 24.07 0.75 6.78
C SER A 83 23.81 -0.76 6.66
N TRP A 84 23.72 -1.23 5.41
CA TRP A 84 24.03 -2.60 4.94
C TRP A 84 23.47 -3.78 5.76
N CYS A 85 22.43 -4.47 5.24
CA CYS A 85 21.68 -5.60 5.85
C CYS A 85 20.63 -5.12 6.87
N THR A 86 19.32 -5.32 6.68
CA THR A 86 18.66 -6.58 6.36
C THR A 86 17.33 -6.33 5.62
N SER A 87 17.17 -7.00 4.49
CA SER A 87 15.87 -7.44 3.99
C SER A 87 14.89 -6.45 3.38
N ARG A 88 15.19 -5.17 3.08
CA ARG A 88 14.09 -4.25 2.66
C ARG A 88 14.53 -3.23 1.62
N ILE A 89 13.77 -3.12 0.52
CA ILE A 89 13.97 -2.13 -0.56
C ILE A 89 12.62 -1.46 -0.83
N VAL A 90 12.57 -0.13 -0.75
CA VAL A 90 11.44 0.68 -1.19
C VAL A 90 11.91 1.46 -2.41
N ILE A 91 11.31 1.24 -3.58
CA ILE A 91 11.65 1.97 -4.81
C ILE A 91 10.49 2.89 -5.17
N PRO A 92 10.47 4.13 -4.67
CA PRO A 92 9.60 5.15 -5.25
C PRO A 92 10.23 5.57 -6.58
N TYR A 93 9.51 5.37 -7.69
CA TYR A 93 9.93 5.93 -8.98
C TYR A 93 9.67 7.44 -8.96
N ALA A 94 10.69 8.22 -9.36
CA ALA A 94 10.51 9.57 -9.90
C ALA A 94 9.93 9.47 -11.32
#